data_AF-A0AA48HMC6-F1
#
_entry.id   AF-A0AA48HMC6-F1
#
_cell.length_a   1.000
_cell.length_b   1.000
_cell.length_c   1.000
_cell.angle_alpha   90.00
_cell.angle_beta   90.00
_cell.angle_gamma   90.00
#
_symmetry.space_group_name_H-M   'P 1'
#
loop_
_entity.id
_entity.type
_entity.pdbx_description
1 polymer ?
#
loop_
_entity_poly.entity_id
_entity_poly.type
_entity_poly.pdbx_seq_one_letter_code
_entity_poly.pdbx_strand_id
1 'polypeptide(L)'
;MKFRIFSLVLLFLISFSALSVEIKASAPEVYVVKKGDTLWQIAGMYLDKPWNWPLLWQKNTQIVNPHLIYPGDTLMLVRNEQGQPALTMVRNEKRQLSLSPKAIRQLKKPDPIPTLSWSIIETHIRNDLVMEKAIYDAQPYLLGDREGAVRFAHTDIVLGKQGGFKPETFQVVRAHSELLSPEGESLGFLVKHVATAEPIETQLDTEMLVRIKGADQEIKQGDRLIPLEQRAQNLQVEMSPAVSQKGNIITSLQDRSLLGKYDTVVVDLGYEEVQAGTVMGVYLQGPDIIDADPLSYDEDEVSLLTFHSESGRIQQPAVKVGEMVIFKTFAKVSYGLITSSTSVIRKGAIVAKP
;
A
#
# COMPACT_ATOMS: atom_id res chain seq x y z
N MET A 1 -37.39 1.77 75.45
CA MET A 1 -36.47 1.69 76.62
C MET A 1 -35.23 0.90 76.19
N LYS A 2 -34.03 1.33 76.62
CA LYS A 2 -32.69 0.90 76.17
C LYS A 2 -32.19 -0.38 76.89
N PHE A 3 -31.01 -0.86 76.43
CA PHE A 3 -30.00 -1.77 77.03
C PHE A 3 -30.04 -3.24 76.53
N ARG A 4 -29.05 -3.75 75.77
CA ARG A 4 -27.57 -3.95 75.89
C ARG A 4 -27.23 -5.42 76.24
N ILE A 5 -26.70 -6.10 75.22
CA ILE A 5 -25.70 -7.20 75.12
C ILE A 5 -25.07 -7.70 76.44
N PHE A 6 -25.01 -9.03 76.64
CA PHE A 6 -23.81 -9.71 77.17
C PHE A 6 -23.72 -11.19 76.73
N SER A 7 -22.47 -11.61 76.52
CA SER A 7 -21.96 -12.86 75.94
C SER A 7 -21.83 -14.00 76.98
N LEU A 8 -21.98 -15.27 76.57
CA LEU A 8 -21.18 -16.37 77.13
C LEU A 8 -21.08 -17.55 76.14
N VAL A 9 -19.82 -17.90 75.83
CA VAL A 9 -19.34 -18.96 74.93
C VAL A 9 -19.14 -20.25 75.75
N LEU A 10 -19.55 -21.41 75.22
CA LEU A 10 -19.13 -22.73 75.72
C LEU A 10 -18.51 -23.53 74.56
N LEU A 11 -17.25 -23.93 74.77
CA LEU A 11 -16.30 -24.45 73.78
C LEU A 11 -16.25 -25.98 73.89
N PHE A 12 -16.56 -26.71 72.81
CA PHE A 12 -16.36 -28.16 72.71
C PHE A 12 -15.09 -28.43 71.88
N LEU A 13 -14.02 -28.89 72.54
CA LEU A 13 -12.75 -29.27 71.93
C LEU A 13 -12.86 -30.66 71.30
N ILE A 14 -12.88 -30.73 69.97
CA ILE A 14 -12.57 -31.96 69.23
C ILE A 14 -11.07 -31.92 68.90
N SER A 15 -10.30 -32.79 69.54
CA SER A 15 -8.88 -33.02 69.22
C SER A 15 -8.77 -33.66 67.84
N PHE A 16 -8.12 -32.97 66.90
CA PHE A 16 -7.79 -33.51 65.58
C PHE A 16 -6.36 -34.05 65.62
N SER A 17 -6.18 -35.37 65.49
CA SER A 17 -4.86 -35.99 65.31
C SER A 17 -4.30 -35.60 63.93
N ALA A 18 -3.07 -35.09 63.90
CA ALA A 18 -2.39 -34.72 62.66
C ALA A 18 -1.95 -35.97 61.87
N LEU A 19 -2.41 -36.11 60.62
CA LEU A 19 -1.84 -37.09 59.67
C LEU A 19 -0.41 -36.68 59.30
N SER A 20 0.58 -37.55 59.55
CA SER A 20 1.95 -37.42 59.05
C SER A 20 2.07 -37.99 57.63
N VAL A 21 2.71 -37.25 56.73
CA VAL A 21 2.97 -37.66 55.34
C VAL A 21 4.21 -38.54 55.29
N GLU A 22 4.10 -39.77 54.79
CA GLU A 22 5.21 -40.72 54.59
C GLU A 22 5.78 -40.62 53.16
N ILE A 23 7.11 -40.64 53.06
CA ILE A 23 7.88 -40.53 51.80
C ILE A 23 8.42 -41.91 51.43
N LYS A 24 8.46 -42.22 50.14
CA LYS A 24 9.16 -43.40 49.63
C LYS A 24 10.67 -43.31 49.87
N ALA A 25 11.27 -44.40 50.35
CA ALA A 25 12.73 -44.52 50.49
C ALA A 25 13.49 -44.48 49.15
N SER A 26 12.80 -44.71 48.03
CA SER A 26 13.37 -44.73 46.67
C SER A 26 13.20 -43.42 45.89
N ALA A 27 12.90 -42.31 46.57
CA ALA A 27 12.63 -41.04 45.91
C ALA A 27 13.94 -40.31 45.50
N PRO A 28 14.04 -39.76 44.28
CA PRO A 28 15.24 -39.07 43.81
C PRO A 28 15.38 -37.67 44.42
N GLU A 29 16.54 -37.31 44.98
CA GLU A 29 16.75 -36.02 45.65
C GLU A 29 16.57 -34.79 44.74
N VAL A 30 16.82 -34.96 43.44
CA VAL A 30 16.71 -33.91 42.42
C VAL A 30 16.02 -34.47 41.18
N TYR A 31 15.00 -33.78 40.69
CA TYR A 31 14.31 -34.13 39.44
C TYR A 31 14.19 -32.92 38.52
N VAL A 32 14.55 -33.11 37.24
CA VAL A 32 14.42 -32.09 36.20
C VAL A 32 13.18 -32.39 35.37
N VAL A 33 12.24 -31.45 35.36
CA VAL A 33 10.95 -31.58 34.68
C VAL A 33 11.15 -31.72 33.17
N LYS A 34 10.53 -32.72 32.55
CA LYS A 34 10.54 -32.94 31.11
C LYS A 34 9.22 -32.50 30.47
N LYS A 35 9.24 -32.32 29.15
CA LYS A 35 8.06 -31.90 28.36
C LYS A 35 6.98 -32.98 28.41
N GLY A 36 5.85 -32.66 29.04
CA GLY A 36 4.71 -33.56 29.21
C GLY A 36 4.47 -34.02 30.66
N ASP A 37 5.39 -33.72 31.58
CA ASP A 37 5.23 -34.07 32.98
C ASP A 37 4.20 -33.17 33.67
N THR A 38 3.50 -33.75 34.65
CA THR A 38 2.60 -33.02 35.54
C THR A 38 3.09 -33.16 36.98
N LEU A 39 2.86 -32.14 37.83
CA LEU A 39 3.20 -32.24 39.26
C LEU A 39 2.56 -33.45 39.93
N TRP A 40 1.39 -33.88 39.47
CA TRP A 40 0.70 -35.06 39.96
C TRP A 40 1.47 -36.36 39.65
N GLN A 41 1.98 -36.52 38.42
CA GLN A 41 2.81 -37.67 38.04
C GLN A 41 4.14 -37.68 38.81
N ILE A 42 4.76 -36.51 38.96
CA ILE A 42 6.02 -36.36 39.70
C ILE A 42 5.79 -36.67 41.18
N ALA A 43 4.71 -36.18 41.81
CA ALA A 43 4.39 -36.44 43.21
C ALA A 43 4.22 -37.93 43.53
N GLY A 44 3.74 -38.75 42.59
CA GLY A 44 3.65 -40.21 42.74
C GLY A 44 5.01 -40.93 42.85
N MET A 45 6.10 -40.27 42.40
CA MET A 45 7.47 -40.76 42.56
C MET A 45 8.01 -40.51 43.98
N TYR A 46 7.50 -39.48 44.66
CA TYR A 46 7.96 -39.06 46.00
C TYR A 46 7.08 -39.59 47.13
N LEU A 47 5.79 -39.84 46.88
CA LEU A 47 4.81 -40.21 47.90
C LEU A 47 4.26 -41.62 47.69
N ASP A 48 4.02 -42.34 48.79
CA ASP A 48 3.32 -43.63 48.76
C ASP A 48 1.86 -43.50 48.36
N LYS A 49 1.23 -42.40 48.74
CA LYS A 49 -0.16 -42.06 48.42
C LYS A 49 -0.18 -40.78 47.58
N PRO A 50 -0.28 -40.89 46.24
CA PRO A 50 -0.19 -39.74 45.35
C PRO A 50 -1.21 -38.65 45.65
N TRP A 51 -2.39 -39.01 46.17
CA TRP A 51 -3.49 -38.07 46.49
C TRP A 51 -3.23 -37.15 47.69
N ASN A 52 -2.16 -37.37 48.47
CA ASN A 52 -1.81 -36.51 49.62
C ASN A 52 -0.97 -35.27 49.22
N TRP A 53 -0.66 -35.11 47.93
CA TRP A 53 0.11 -33.98 47.42
C TRP A 53 -0.46 -32.58 47.74
N PRO A 54 -1.80 -32.34 47.86
CA PRO A 54 -2.31 -31.02 48.20
C PRO A 54 -1.95 -30.59 49.62
N LEU A 55 -1.85 -31.54 50.56
CA LEU A 55 -1.40 -31.27 51.94
C LEU A 55 0.09 -30.91 52.01
N LEU A 56 0.90 -31.49 51.11
CA LEU A 56 2.31 -31.14 50.97
C LEU A 56 2.49 -29.74 50.37
N TRP A 57 1.65 -29.38 49.40
CA TRP A 57 1.67 -28.07 48.76
C TRP A 57 1.14 -26.96 49.67
N GLN A 58 0.08 -27.19 50.46
CA GLN A 58 -0.43 -26.19 51.43
C GLN A 58 0.63 -25.73 52.43
N LYS A 59 1.60 -26.61 52.76
CA LYS A 59 2.71 -26.29 53.66
C LYS A 59 3.87 -25.56 52.98
N ASN A 60 3.89 -25.44 51.65
CA ASN A 60 4.97 -24.81 50.90
C ASN A 60 4.45 -23.74 49.92
N THR A 61 4.30 -22.52 50.43
CA THR A 61 3.74 -21.35 49.73
C THR A 61 4.63 -20.76 48.63
N GLN A 62 5.81 -21.35 48.37
CA GLN A 62 6.76 -20.85 47.37
C GLN A 62 6.33 -21.14 45.92
N ILE A 63 5.43 -22.11 45.70
CA ILE A 63 4.87 -22.41 44.39
C ILE A 63 3.46 -21.80 44.33
N VAL A 64 3.35 -20.60 43.76
CA VAL A 64 2.11 -19.80 43.71
C VAL A 64 0.99 -20.47 42.92
N ASN A 65 1.32 -21.27 41.89
CA ASN A 65 0.35 -22.04 41.12
C ASN A 65 0.93 -23.42 40.74
N PRO A 66 0.34 -24.54 41.23
CA PRO A 66 0.81 -25.90 40.96
C PRO A 66 0.81 -26.30 39.48
N HIS A 67 0.03 -25.63 38.65
CA HIS A 67 -0.08 -25.99 37.22
C HIS A 67 1.01 -25.37 36.34
N LEU A 68 1.90 -24.53 36.89
CA LEU A 68 2.90 -23.76 36.14
C LEU A 68 4.32 -24.32 36.29
N ILE A 69 4.50 -25.62 36.01
CA ILE A 69 5.83 -26.22 35.86
C ILE A 69 6.25 -26.25 34.39
N TYR A 70 7.52 -25.93 34.11
CA TYR A 70 8.05 -25.89 32.75
C TYR A 70 9.20 -26.90 32.57
N PRO A 71 9.40 -27.41 31.34
CA PRO A 71 10.54 -28.27 31.05
C PRO A 71 11.86 -27.56 31.36
N GLY A 72 12.71 -28.18 32.18
CA GLY A 72 13.96 -27.62 32.66
C GLY A 72 13.89 -26.98 34.06
N ASP A 73 12.73 -26.92 34.70
CA ASP A 73 12.62 -26.60 36.13
C ASP A 73 13.19 -27.76 36.97
N THR A 74 13.97 -27.45 38.02
CA THR A 74 14.55 -28.45 38.92
C THR A 74 13.79 -28.46 40.25
N LEU A 75 13.24 -29.63 40.60
CA LEU A 75 12.54 -29.89 41.85
C LEU A 75 13.48 -30.63 42.81
N MET A 76 13.57 -30.15 44.06
CA MET A 76 14.36 -30.78 45.11
C MET A 76 13.49 -31.09 46.33
N LEU A 77 13.69 -32.27 46.93
CA LEU A 77 13.06 -32.61 48.19
C LEU A 77 13.95 -32.12 49.34
N VAL A 78 13.52 -31.09 50.06
CA VAL A 78 14.26 -30.48 51.18
C VAL A 78 13.47 -30.71 52.47
N ARG A 79 14.14 -31.16 53.53
CA ARG A 79 13.48 -31.27 54.85
C ARG A 79 13.44 -29.89 55.50
N ASN A 80 12.27 -29.44 55.94
CA ASN A 80 12.13 -28.18 56.68
C ASN A 80 12.80 -28.27 58.06
N GLU A 81 13.02 -27.13 58.71
CA GLU A 81 13.72 -27.01 60.02
C GLU A 81 13.09 -27.84 61.17
N GLN A 82 11.89 -28.40 60.97
CA GLN A 82 11.20 -29.32 61.89
C GLN A 82 11.30 -30.81 61.48
N GLY A 83 12.19 -31.17 60.55
CA GLY A 83 12.48 -32.56 60.15
C GLY A 83 11.44 -33.21 59.22
N GLN A 84 10.42 -32.48 58.78
CA GLN A 84 9.38 -32.96 57.85
C GLN A 84 9.77 -32.67 56.39
N PRO A 85 9.41 -33.55 55.43
CA PRO A 85 9.74 -33.35 54.02
C PRO A 85 8.92 -32.24 53.37
N ALA A 86 9.59 -31.39 52.60
CA ALA A 86 9.00 -30.37 51.76
C ALA A 86 9.61 -30.41 50.35
N LEU A 87 8.84 -30.03 49.33
CA LEU A 87 9.32 -29.94 47.94
C LEU A 87 9.63 -28.49 47.62
N THR A 88 10.91 -28.14 47.45
CA THR A 88 11.36 -26.79 47.11
C THR A 88 11.77 -26.74 45.65
N MET A 89 11.23 -25.77 44.91
CA MET A 89 11.57 -25.52 43.50
C MET A 89 12.69 -24.48 43.44
N VAL A 90 13.85 -24.85 42.88
CA VAL A 90 14.95 -23.91 42.64
C VAL A 90 14.83 -23.43 41.20
N ARG A 91 14.24 -22.25 41.00
CA ARG A 91 14.14 -21.63 39.68
C ARG A 91 15.38 -20.78 39.45
N ASN A 92 16.23 -21.18 38.50
CA ASN A 92 17.36 -20.36 38.07
C ASN A 92 16.84 -18.99 37.59
N GLU A 93 17.26 -17.92 38.25
CA GLU A 93 16.80 -16.55 37.98
C GLU A 93 17.13 -16.14 36.54
N LYS A 94 16.14 -16.20 35.65
CA LYS A 94 16.15 -15.48 34.38
C LYS A 94 15.25 -14.26 34.50
N ARG A 95 15.89 -13.08 34.47
CA ARG A 95 15.37 -11.71 34.25
C ARG A 95 13.84 -11.60 34.21
N GLN A 96 13.25 -11.04 35.26
CA GLN A 96 11.86 -10.60 35.27
C GLN A 96 11.64 -9.52 34.20
N LEU A 97 10.97 -9.88 33.11
CA LEU A 97 10.27 -8.94 32.24
C LEU A 97 8.84 -8.80 32.76
N SER A 98 8.55 -7.68 33.42
CA SER A 98 7.18 -7.32 33.82
C SER A 98 6.36 -6.97 32.58
N LEU A 99 5.47 -7.87 32.16
CA LEU A 99 4.44 -7.58 31.17
C LEU A 99 3.26 -6.90 31.88
N SER A 100 3.37 -5.60 32.14
CA SER A 100 2.17 -4.77 32.23
C SER A 100 1.47 -4.79 30.86
N PRO A 101 0.12 -4.84 30.78
CA PRO A 101 -0.57 -4.67 29.51
C PRO A 101 -0.46 -3.21 29.11
N LYS A 102 0.73 -2.81 28.64
CA LYS A 102 0.80 -1.77 27.63
C LYS A 102 0.19 -2.43 26.40
N ALA A 103 -1.03 -2.05 26.06
CA ALA A 103 -1.45 -2.09 24.68
C ALA A 103 -0.42 -1.25 23.92
N ILE A 104 0.67 -1.89 23.49
CA ILE A 104 1.52 -1.34 22.45
C ILE A 104 0.56 -1.35 21.28
N ARG A 105 -0.06 -0.20 21.00
CA ARG A 105 -0.53 0.10 19.67
C ARG A 105 0.76 0.06 18.86
N GLN A 106 1.18 -1.14 18.44
CA GLN A 106 2.05 -1.27 17.30
C GLN A 106 1.18 -0.69 16.21
N LEU A 107 1.33 0.63 15.98
CA LEU A 107 1.18 1.18 14.65
C LEU A 107 1.93 0.18 13.81
N LYS A 108 1.18 -0.66 13.09
CA LYS A 108 1.70 -1.59 12.10
C LYS A 108 2.78 -0.76 11.41
N LYS A 109 4.06 -1.15 11.52
CA LYS A 109 5.11 -0.46 10.76
C LYS A 109 4.51 -0.39 9.36
N PRO A 110 4.32 0.81 8.78
CA PRO A 110 3.72 0.91 7.46
C PRO A 110 4.45 -0.11 6.62
N ASP A 111 3.69 -1.03 6.03
CA ASP A 111 4.27 -2.09 5.22
C ASP A 111 5.28 -1.39 4.29
N PRO A 112 6.51 -1.92 4.14
CA PRO A 112 7.49 -1.29 3.27
C PRO A 112 6.78 -0.95 1.97
N ILE A 113 6.85 0.32 1.55
CA ILE A 113 6.18 0.75 0.32
C ILE A 113 6.60 -0.27 -0.73
N PRO A 114 5.66 -1.02 -1.33
CA PRO A 114 6.03 -2.03 -2.30
C PRO A 114 6.86 -1.31 -3.35
N THR A 115 8.09 -1.78 -3.56
CA THR A 115 8.88 -1.34 -4.71
C THR A 115 7.99 -1.56 -5.92
N LEU A 116 7.44 -0.49 -6.48
CA LEU A 116 6.57 -0.57 -7.64
C LEU A 116 7.31 -1.40 -8.66
N SER A 117 6.74 -2.53 -9.08
CA SER A 117 7.34 -3.33 -10.13
C SER A 117 7.28 -2.51 -11.41
N TRP A 118 8.38 -1.82 -11.70
CA TRP A 118 8.55 -0.95 -12.86
C TRP A 118 8.19 -1.62 -14.19
N SER A 119 8.26 -2.96 -14.24
CA SER A 119 7.85 -3.77 -15.39
C SER A 119 6.39 -3.58 -15.82
N ILE A 120 5.48 -3.17 -14.93
CA ILE A 120 4.06 -2.95 -15.27
C ILE A 120 3.87 -1.61 -16.03
N ILE A 121 4.77 -0.64 -15.83
CA ILE A 121 4.66 0.72 -16.41
C ILE A 121 5.56 0.89 -17.64
N GLU A 122 6.51 -0.02 -17.89
CA GLU A 122 7.57 0.14 -18.89
C GLU A 122 7.07 0.46 -20.31
N THR A 123 5.98 -0.16 -20.76
CA THR A 123 5.39 0.13 -22.08
C THR A 123 4.84 1.55 -22.18
N HIS A 124 4.19 2.06 -21.13
CA HIS A 124 3.61 3.41 -21.10
C HIS A 124 4.68 4.49 -20.86
N ILE A 125 5.74 4.16 -20.13
CA ILE A 125 6.89 5.05 -19.91
C ILE A 125 7.57 5.38 -21.25
N ARG A 126 7.72 4.39 -22.12
CA ARG A 126 8.54 4.48 -23.34
C ARG A 126 7.87 5.19 -24.50
N ASN A 127 6.55 5.06 -24.67
CA ASN A 127 5.93 5.31 -25.97
C ASN A 127 4.97 6.52 -26.02
N ASP A 128 4.33 6.88 -24.91
CA ASP A 128 3.37 8.00 -24.90
C ASP A 128 4.03 9.31 -24.44
N LEU A 129 3.74 10.38 -25.18
CA LEU A 129 4.30 11.72 -25.00
C LEU A 129 3.20 12.76 -24.84
N VAL A 130 3.48 13.83 -24.11
CA VAL A 130 2.69 15.05 -24.15
C VAL A 130 3.52 16.15 -24.76
N MET A 131 2.95 16.85 -25.74
CA MET A 131 3.63 17.95 -26.41
C MET A 131 2.67 19.10 -26.69
N GLU A 132 3.19 20.31 -26.80
CA GLU A 132 2.41 21.44 -27.28
C GLU A 132 2.09 21.28 -28.77
N LYS A 133 0.95 21.84 -29.19
CA LYS A 133 0.49 21.75 -30.59
C LYS A 133 1.50 22.31 -31.58
N ALA A 134 2.09 23.46 -31.26
CA ALA A 134 3.08 24.09 -32.13
C ALA A 134 4.34 23.21 -32.31
N ILE A 135 4.78 22.54 -31.24
CA ILE A 135 5.92 21.63 -31.27
C ILE A 135 5.59 20.37 -32.09
N TYR A 136 4.38 19.83 -31.96
CA TYR A 136 3.91 18.69 -32.74
C TYR A 136 3.78 19.01 -34.23
N ASP A 137 3.18 20.16 -34.56
CA ASP A 137 2.96 20.59 -35.94
C ASP A 137 4.27 20.89 -36.67
N ALA A 138 5.31 21.31 -35.95
CA ALA A 138 6.64 21.54 -36.48
C ALA A 138 7.46 20.26 -36.74
N GLN A 139 7.00 19.09 -36.26
CA GLN A 139 7.73 17.85 -36.49
C GLN A 139 7.71 17.44 -37.98
N PRO A 140 8.78 16.81 -38.47
CA PRO A 140 8.76 16.16 -39.78
C PRO A 140 7.64 15.12 -39.87
N TYR A 141 7.18 14.81 -41.08
CA TYR A 141 6.03 13.93 -41.28
C TYR A 141 6.15 13.05 -42.51
N LEU A 142 5.39 11.95 -42.52
CA LEU A 142 5.33 11.00 -43.62
C LEU A 142 4.51 11.55 -44.79
N LEU A 143 5.10 11.51 -45.98
CA LEU A 143 4.54 12.03 -47.22
C LEU A 143 3.81 10.96 -48.04
N GLY A 144 4.37 9.77 -48.17
CA GLY A 144 3.85 8.75 -49.10
C GLY A 144 4.87 7.66 -49.39
N ASP A 145 4.44 6.58 -50.02
CA ASP A 145 5.33 5.56 -50.58
C ASP A 145 5.43 5.70 -52.11
N ARG A 146 6.09 4.73 -52.75
CA ARG A 146 6.26 4.69 -54.22
C ARG A 146 4.98 4.30 -54.97
N GLU A 147 4.02 3.67 -54.28
CA GLU A 147 2.80 3.09 -54.86
C GLU A 147 1.61 4.05 -54.74
N GLY A 148 1.78 5.18 -54.05
CA GLY A 148 0.72 6.15 -53.79
C GLY A 148 -0.21 5.71 -52.66
N ALA A 149 0.23 4.81 -51.78
CA ALA A 149 -0.53 4.39 -50.63
C ALA A 149 -0.62 5.52 -49.60
N VAL A 150 -1.77 5.56 -48.90
CA VAL A 150 -2.05 6.50 -47.80
C VAL A 150 -1.88 5.85 -46.43
N ARG A 151 -1.63 4.55 -46.40
CA ARG A 151 -1.45 3.71 -45.21
C ARG A 151 -0.26 2.79 -45.43
N PHE A 152 0.52 2.59 -44.39
CA PHE A 152 1.77 1.85 -44.45
C PHE A 152 1.83 0.83 -43.31
N ALA A 153 2.55 -0.25 -43.55
CA ALA A 153 2.73 -1.37 -42.65
C ALA A 153 4.21 -1.61 -42.34
N HIS A 154 4.45 -2.65 -41.54
CA HIS A 154 5.78 -3.12 -41.20
C HIS A 154 6.58 -3.48 -42.47
N THR A 155 7.85 -3.08 -42.53
CA THR A 155 8.81 -3.18 -43.67
C THR A 155 8.67 -2.17 -44.81
N ASP A 156 7.61 -1.37 -44.85
CA ASP A 156 7.43 -0.39 -45.92
C ASP A 156 8.52 0.69 -45.88
N ILE A 157 8.88 1.16 -47.07
CA ILE A 157 9.78 2.30 -47.25
C ILE A 157 8.91 3.50 -47.62
N VAL A 158 8.91 4.49 -46.74
CA VAL A 158 8.06 5.66 -46.83
C VAL A 158 8.94 6.90 -46.97
N LEU A 159 8.55 7.79 -47.86
CA LEU A 159 9.14 9.12 -47.98
C LEU A 159 8.58 10.01 -46.87
N GLY A 160 9.45 10.70 -46.16
CA GLY A 160 9.09 11.71 -45.17
C GLY A 160 9.79 13.04 -45.46
N LYS A 161 9.29 14.11 -44.86
CA LYS A 161 10.03 15.38 -44.82
C LYS A 161 11.26 15.24 -43.94
N GLN A 162 12.37 15.83 -44.36
CA GLN A 162 13.56 15.88 -43.53
C GLN A 162 13.42 16.98 -42.47
N GLY A 163 13.79 16.66 -41.24
CA GLY A 163 13.94 17.66 -40.17
C GLY A 163 15.37 18.19 -40.11
N GLY A 164 15.60 19.20 -39.26
CA GLY A 164 16.95 19.69 -38.94
C GLY A 164 17.82 18.70 -38.14
N PHE A 165 17.47 17.42 -38.12
CA PHE A 165 18.07 16.37 -37.28
C PHE A 165 18.33 15.11 -38.10
N LYS A 166 19.38 14.35 -37.75
CA LYS A 166 19.73 13.06 -38.36
C LYS A 166 19.91 11.98 -37.29
N PRO A 167 18.83 11.55 -36.60
CA PRO A 167 18.91 10.48 -35.60
C PRO A 167 19.08 9.11 -36.28
N GLU A 168 19.62 8.13 -35.55
CA GLU A 168 19.72 6.74 -36.02
C GLU A 168 18.35 6.04 -36.04
N THR A 169 17.41 6.49 -35.21
CA THR A 169 16.08 5.91 -35.10
C THR A 169 15.05 7.00 -34.88
N PHE A 170 13.91 6.85 -35.54
CA PHE A 170 12.73 7.66 -35.39
C PHE A 170 11.60 6.85 -34.74
N GLN A 171 10.79 7.55 -33.98
CA GLN A 171 9.46 7.11 -33.58
C GLN A 171 8.43 7.86 -34.42
N VAL A 172 7.53 7.09 -35.03
CA VAL A 172 6.36 7.56 -35.75
C VAL A 172 5.24 7.75 -34.73
N VAL A 173 4.68 8.94 -34.68
CA VAL A 173 3.71 9.32 -33.66
C VAL A 173 2.49 10.04 -34.24
N ARG A 174 1.36 9.93 -33.53
CA ARG A 174 0.10 10.56 -33.91
C ARG A 174 -0.53 11.28 -32.70
N ALA A 175 -0.96 12.52 -32.91
CA ALA A 175 -1.76 13.23 -31.93
C ALA A 175 -3.10 12.52 -31.74
N HIS A 176 -3.47 12.26 -30.49
CA HIS A 176 -4.66 11.50 -30.13
C HIS A 176 -5.75 12.38 -29.53
N SER A 177 -5.44 13.11 -28.47
CA SER A 177 -6.42 13.96 -27.77
C SER A 177 -5.76 15.21 -27.19
N GLU A 178 -6.47 16.33 -27.23
CA GLU A 178 -6.08 17.53 -26.48
C GLU A 178 -6.38 17.32 -24.99
N LEU A 179 -5.43 17.71 -24.15
CA LEU A 179 -5.55 17.70 -22.71
C LEU A 179 -5.98 19.09 -22.26
N LEU A 180 -7.14 19.16 -21.62
CA LEU A 180 -7.71 20.41 -21.13
C LEU A 180 -7.77 20.39 -19.61
N SER A 181 -7.43 21.51 -18.96
CA SER A 181 -7.66 21.70 -17.53
C SER A 181 -9.17 21.72 -17.22
N PRO A 182 -9.57 21.58 -15.94
CA PRO A 182 -10.97 21.77 -15.55
C PRO A 182 -11.56 23.12 -15.98
N GLU A 183 -10.73 24.16 -16.08
CA GLU A 183 -11.08 25.52 -16.51
C GLU A 183 -11.08 25.69 -18.04
N GLY A 184 -10.65 24.67 -18.78
CA GLY A 184 -10.60 24.68 -20.24
C GLY A 184 -9.28 25.18 -20.85
N GLU A 185 -8.22 25.35 -20.05
CA GLU A 185 -6.90 25.70 -20.58
C GLU A 185 -6.27 24.49 -21.31
N SER A 186 -5.64 24.73 -22.46
CA SER A 186 -4.87 23.70 -23.17
C SER A 186 -3.56 23.38 -22.42
N LEU A 187 -3.47 22.14 -21.95
CA LEU A 187 -2.31 21.58 -21.26
C LEU A 187 -1.37 20.83 -22.21
N GLY A 188 -1.75 20.71 -23.49
CA GLY A 188 -0.99 20.04 -24.54
C GLY A 188 -1.78 18.92 -25.21
N PHE A 189 -1.11 18.18 -26.09
CA PHE A 189 -1.69 17.07 -26.83
C PHE A 189 -1.04 15.77 -26.38
N LEU A 190 -1.88 14.77 -26.11
CA LEU A 190 -1.45 13.40 -25.96
C LEU A 190 -1.05 12.85 -27.33
N VAL A 191 0.21 12.44 -27.45
CA VAL A 191 0.82 11.93 -28.67
C VAL A 191 1.18 10.47 -28.43
N LYS A 192 0.57 9.58 -29.22
CA LYS A 192 0.74 8.14 -29.13
C LYS A 192 1.79 7.65 -30.12
N HIS A 193 2.57 6.66 -29.70
CA HIS A 193 3.44 5.90 -30.59
C HIS A 193 2.61 5.07 -31.57
N VAL A 194 3.00 5.09 -32.84
CA VAL A 194 2.39 4.30 -33.91
C VAL A 194 3.37 3.22 -34.38
N ALA A 195 4.62 3.61 -34.63
CA ALA A 195 5.64 2.73 -35.16
C ALA A 195 7.05 3.24 -34.90
N THR A 196 8.06 2.37 -35.04
CA THR A 196 9.46 2.74 -35.08
C THR A 196 9.96 2.70 -36.52
N ALA A 197 10.80 3.66 -36.90
CA ALA A 197 11.36 3.78 -38.23
C ALA A 197 12.87 4.09 -38.20
N GLU A 198 13.60 3.61 -39.18
CA GLU A 198 15.02 3.91 -39.36
C GLU A 198 15.22 4.71 -40.66
N PRO A 199 16.04 5.77 -40.67
CA PRO A 199 16.35 6.46 -41.91
C PRO A 199 17.18 5.57 -42.84
N ILE A 200 16.94 5.75 -44.14
CA ILE A 200 17.77 5.20 -45.21
C ILE A 200 18.60 6.35 -45.75
N GLU A 201 19.91 6.16 -45.84
CA GLU A 201 20.80 7.15 -46.46
C GLU A 201 20.38 7.42 -47.91
N THR A 202 20.15 8.69 -48.21
CA THR A 202 19.75 9.18 -49.54
C THR A 202 20.40 10.53 -49.81
N GLN A 203 20.51 10.89 -51.09
CA GLN A 203 21.02 12.19 -51.54
C GLN A 203 19.89 13.22 -51.73
N LEU A 204 18.90 13.21 -50.83
CA LEU A 204 17.79 14.15 -50.85
C LEU A 204 18.06 15.28 -49.85
N ASP A 205 17.78 16.52 -50.25
CA ASP A 205 18.07 17.71 -49.45
C ASP A 205 16.91 18.12 -48.53
N THR A 206 15.66 17.89 -48.96
CA THR A 206 14.43 18.31 -48.26
C THR A 206 13.59 17.15 -47.74
N GLU A 207 13.87 15.93 -48.20
CA GLU A 207 13.15 14.71 -47.89
C GLU A 207 14.10 13.65 -47.37
N MET A 208 13.54 12.64 -46.71
CA MET A 208 14.28 11.45 -46.30
C MET A 208 13.44 10.20 -46.56
N LEU A 209 14.10 9.10 -46.89
CA LEU A 209 13.46 7.79 -46.87
C LEU A 209 13.58 7.20 -45.48
N VAL A 210 12.49 6.64 -44.97
CA VAL A 210 12.47 5.89 -43.72
C VAL A 210 11.93 4.50 -43.96
N ARG A 211 12.52 3.51 -43.30
CA ARG A 211 12.05 2.12 -43.29
C ARG A 211 11.28 1.87 -41.99
N ILE A 212 10.04 1.40 -42.11
CA ILE A 212 9.23 1.02 -40.95
C ILE A 212 9.72 -0.32 -40.40
N LYS A 213 10.00 -0.39 -39.10
CA LYS A 213 10.58 -1.57 -38.43
C LYS A 213 9.63 -2.28 -37.47
N GLY A 214 8.75 -1.56 -36.79
CA GLY A 214 7.83 -2.11 -35.81
C GLY A 214 6.60 -1.23 -35.76
N ALA A 215 5.41 -1.81 -35.83
CA ALA A 215 4.15 -1.07 -35.91
C ALA A 215 3.17 -1.60 -34.86
N ASP A 216 2.85 -0.75 -33.88
CA ASP A 216 1.80 -1.03 -32.88
C ASP A 216 0.42 -0.70 -33.46
N GLN A 217 0.38 0.23 -34.42
CA GLN A 217 -0.80 0.68 -35.13
C GLN A 217 -0.50 0.87 -36.61
N GLU A 218 -1.55 0.90 -37.43
CA GLU A 218 -1.42 1.23 -38.85
C GLU A 218 -0.92 2.67 -39.03
N ILE A 219 0.18 2.79 -39.77
CA ILE A 219 0.82 4.07 -40.10
C ILE A 219 0.02 4.73 -41.22
N LYS A 220 -0.14 6.06 -41.15
CA LYS A 220 -0.85 6.85 -42.13
C LYS A 220 0.02 7.97 -42.68
N GLN A 221 -0.30 8.40 -43.89
CA GLN A 221 0.19 9.66 -44.42
C GLN A 221 -0.09 10.81 -43.43
N GLY A 222 0.91 11.65 -43.19
CA GLY A 222 0.84 12.76 -42.25
C GLY A 222 1.26 12.44 -40.81
N ASP A 223 1.48 11.16 -40.44
CA ASP A 223 2.04 10.83 -39.13
C ASP A 223 3.41 11.50 -38.94
N ARG A 224 3.71 11.94 -37.71
CA ARG A 224 4.90 12.72 -37.39
C ARG A 224 6.07 11.82 -37.03
N LEU A 225 7.28 12.28 -37.34
CA LEU A 225 8.54 11.62 -37.04
C LEU A 225 9.26 12.41 -35.96
N ILE A 226 9.49 11.78 -34.81
CA ILE A 226 10.27 12.35 -33.71
C ILE A 226 11.56 11.53 -33.56
N PRO A 227 12.72 12.18 -33.36
CA PRO A 227 13.94 11.46 -32.99
C PRO A 227 13.73 10.61 -31.73
N LEU A 228 14.10 9.33 -31.79
CA LEU A 228 14.13 8.48 -30.61
C LEU A 228 15.46 8.70 -29.88
N GLU A 229 15.48 9.54 -28.85
CA GLU A 229 16.66 9.69 -28.01
C GLU A 229 16.82 8.46 -27.12
N GLN A 230 17.92 7.72 -27.27
CA GLN A 230 18.31 6.62 -26.39
C GLN A 230 18.79 7.16 -25.03
N ARG A 231 17.90 7.77 -24.23
CA ARG A 231 18.21 8.05 -22.83
C ARG A 231 17.84 6.82 -22.01
N ALA A 232 18.86 6.05 -21.65
CA ALA A 232 18.78 5.09 -20.55
C ALA A 232 18.51 5.88 -19.25
N GLN A 233 17.25 6.09 -18.91
CA GLN A 233 16.90 6.59 -17.59
C GLN A 233 17.16 5.46 -16.60
N ASN A 234 18.28 5.55 -15.87
CA ASN A 234 18.42 4.85 -14.61
C ASN A 234 17.32 5.37 -13.69
N LEU A 235 16.15 4.74 -13.72
CA LEU A 235 14.97 5.07 -12.91
C LEU A 235 15.19 4.60 -11.47
N GLN A 236 16.25 5.09 -10.83
CA GLN A 236 16.36 5.03 -9.37
C GLN A 236 15.54 6.19 -8.82
N VAL A 237 14.22 6.02 -8.87
CA VAL A 237 13.26 7.05 -8.49
C VAL A 237 13.01 6.94 -6.99
N GLU A 238 13.45 7.95 -6.24
CA GLU A 238 13.15 8.05 -4.81
C GLU A 238 11.71 8.50 -4.60
N MET A 239 10.98 7.79 -3.74
CA MET A 239 9.59 8.13 -3.44
C MET A 239 9.54 9.27 -2.43
N SER A 240 8.82 10.34 -2.75
CA SER A 240 8.63 11.49 -1.88
C SER A 240 7.15 11.90 -1.84
N PRO A 241 6.54 12.13 -0.66
CA PRO A 241 5.14 12.54 -0.61
C PRO A 241 4.98 13.99 -1.07
N ALA A 242 3.88 14.29 -1.76
CA ALA A 242 3.46 15.66 -2.02
C ALA A 242 3.24 16.40 -0.69
N VAL A 243 3.67 17.67 -0.63
CA VAL A 243 3.63 18.47 0.59
C VAL A 243 2.52 19.51 0.51
N SER A 244 2.45 20.22 -0.61
CA SER A 244 1.48 21.30 -0.88
C SER A 244 0.89 21.24 -2.28
N GLN A 245 1.41 20.37 -3.15
CA GLN A 245 0.94 20.20 -4.52
C GLN A 245 -0.51 19.74 -4.53
N LYS A 246 -1.33 20.37 -5.37
CA LYS A 246 -2.74 20.03 -5.59
C LYS A 246 -3.05 20.19 -7.07
N GLY A 247 -3.68 19.19 -7.67
CA GLY A 247 -4.16 19.21 -9.05
C GLY A 247 -5.36 18.30 -9.24
N ASN A 248 -5.65 17.96 -10.49
CA ASN A 248 -6.78 17.15 -10.92
C ASN A 248 -6.34 16.08 -11.93
N ILE A 249 -7.03 14.92 -11.89
CA ILE A 249 -6.89 13.88 -12.90
C ILE A 249 -7.66 14.32 -14.16
N ILE A 250 -6.92 14.55 -15.25
CA ILE A 250 -7.45 15.06 -16.52
C ILE A 250 -7.98 13.94 -17.41
N THR A 251 -7.26 12.82 -17.49
CA THR A 251 -7.68 11.66 -18.28
C THR A 251 -6.89 10.41 -17.88
N SER A 252 -7.26 9.28 -18.46
CA SER A 252 -6.48 8.04 -18.47
C SER A 252 -5.73 7.93 -19.81
N LEU A 253 -4.52 7.36 -19.80
CA LEU A 253 -3.79 7.09 -21.05
C LEU A 253 -4.52 6.13 -21.99
N GLN A 254 -5.34 5.24 -21.40
CA GLN A 254 -6.16 4.26 -22.11
C GLN A 254 -7.58 4.75 -22.37
N ASP A 255 -7.87 6.05 -22.22
CA ASP A 255 -9.18 6.68 -22.43
C ASP A 255 -10.33 6.02 -21.65
N ARG A 256 -10.04 5.52 -20.43
CA ARG A 256 -11.04 4.89 -19.57
C ARG A 256 -11.77 5.94 -18.73
N SER A 257 -13.09 5.81 -18.64
CA SER A 257 -13.95 6.70 -17.83
C SER A 257 -13.98 6.33 -16.34
N LEU A 258 -13.72 5.07 -16.02
CA LEU A 258 -13.67 4.53 -14.66
C LEU A 258 -12.26 4.02 -14.38
N LEU A 259 -11.67 4.54 -13.31
CA LEU A 259 -10.27 4.35 -12.98
C LEU A 259 -10.15 3.62 -11.64
N GLY A 260 -9.12 2.79 -11.52
CA GLY A 260 -8.82 2.04 -10.32
C GLY A 260 -7.33 1.75 -10.18
N LYS A 261 -7.01 0.77 -9.34
CA LYS A 261 -5.63 0.35 -9.11
C LYS A 261 -4.96 -0.06 -10.43
N TYR A 262 -3.73 0.40 -10.62
CA TYR A 262 -2.87 0.19 -11.80
C TYR A 262 -3.28 0.93 -13.08
N ASP A 263 -4.34 1.73 -13.05
CA ASP A 263 -4.61 2.63 -14.17
C ASP A 263 -3.60 3.77 -14.19
N THR A 264 -3.21 4.15 -15.41
CA THR A 264 -2.30 5.27 -15.65
C THR A 264 -3.10 6.51 -15.99
N VAL A 265 -2.85 7.57 -15.24
CA VAL A 265 -3.59 8.83 -15.32
C VAL A 265 -2.68 9.97 -15.69
N VAL A 266 -3.27 10.98 -16.34
CA VAL A 266 -2.64 12.27 -16.59
C VAL A 266 -3.17 13.26 -15.56
N VAL A 267 -2.27 13.95 -14.88
CA VAL A 267 -2.59 15.03 -13.94
C VAL A 267 -2.07 16.36 -14.48
N ASP A 268 -2.77 17.44 -14.16
CA ASP A 268 -2.44 18.84 -14.54
C ASP A 268 -1.33 19.46 -13.68
N LEU A 269 -0.34 18.66 -13.30
CA LEU A 269 0.84 19.12 -12.56
C LEU A 269 2.08 18.97 -13.43
N GLY A 270 2.83 20.05 -13.62
CA GLY A 270 4.03 20.08 -14.46
C GLY A 270 5.32 19.65 -13.74
N TYR A 271 6.43 19.63 -14.47
CA TYR A 271 7.77 19.37 -13.93
C TYR A 271 8.23 20.42 -12.91
N GLU A 272 7.60 21.60 -12.89
CA GLU A 272 7.89 22.66 -11.91
C GLU A 272 7.26 22.36 -10.54
N GLU A 273 6.24 21.51 -10.50
CA GLU A 273 5.44 21.25 -9.30
C GLU A 273 5.72 19.88 -8.69
N VAL A 274 5.90 18.86 -9.56
CA VAL A 274 6.11 17.46 -9.17
C VAL A 274 7.26 16.86 -9.95
N GLN A 275 7.82 15.78 -9.41
CA GLN A 275 8.87 14.98 -10.03
C GLN A 275 8.47 13.51 -10.10
N ALA A 276 9.16 12.74 -10.94
CA ALA A 276 9.04 11.29 -10.88
C ALA A 276 9.36 10.81 -9.45
N GLY A 277 8.50 9.96 -8.88
CA GLY A 277 8.57 9.49 -7.50
C GLY A 277 7.64 10.22 -6.54
N THR A 278 7.02 11.33 -6.95
CA THR A 278 6.08 12.03 -6.08
C THR A 278 4.84 11.19 -5.80
N VAL A 279 4.59 10.87 -4.53
CA VAL A 279 3.42 10.14 -4.04
C VAL A 279 2.31 11.13 -3.71
N MET A 280 1.11 10.91 -4.24
CA MET A 280 -0.06 11.77 -4.04
C MET A 280 -1.27 10.97 -3.57
N GLY A 281 -2.13 11.59 -2.76
CA GLY A 281 -3.45 11.08 -2.43
C GLY A 281 -4.45 11.44 -3.51
N VAL A 282 -5.37 10.52 -3.82
CA VAL A 282 -6.50 10.77 -4.72
C VAL A 282 -7.75 10.98 -3.89
N TYR A 283 -8.46 12.07 -4.17
CA TYR A 283 -9.62 12.54 -3.42
C TYR A 283 -10.82 12.68 -4.36
N LEU A 284 -11.98 12.21 -3.91
CA LEU A 284 -13.24 12.43 -4.60
C LEU A 284 -14.11 13.40 -3.80
N GLN A 285 -14.74 14.31 -4.53
CA GLN A 285 -15.70 15.26 -4.01
C GLN A 285 -17.07 14.87 -4.56
N GLY A 286 -18.07 14.76 -3.70
CA GLY A 286 -19.45 14.51 -4.11
C GLY A 286 -20.06 15.76 -4.77
N PRO A 287 -21.19 15.60 -5.48
CA PRO A 287 -21.91 16.72 -6.08
C PRO A 287 -22.35 17.71 -5.00
N ASP A 288 -22.48 18.98 -5.34
CA ASP A 288 -22.93 19.97 -4.37
C ASP A 288 -24.38 19.70 -3.97
N ILE A 289 -24.65 19.87 -2.67
CA ILE A 289 -25.97 19.66 -2.08
C ILE A 289 -26.72 20.98 -2.14
N ILE A 290 -27.93 20.97 -2.67
CA ILE A 290 -28.83 22.13 -2.67
C ILE A 290 -29.73 22.00 -1.44
N ASP A 291 -29.46 22.82 -0.42
CA ASP A 291 -30.28 22.94 0.79
C ASP A 291 -31.57 23.73 0.48
N ALA A 292 -32.47 23.08 -0.24
CA ALA A 292 -33.81 23.53 -0.58
C ALA A 292 -34.85 22.50 -0.11
N ASP A 293 -36.14 22.84 -0.27
CA ASP A 293 -37.25 21.92 -0.06
C ASP A 293 -37.95 21.66 -1.40
N PRO A 294 -37.74 20.50 -2.06
CA PRO A 294 -37.04 19.31 -1.57
C PRO A 294 -35.52 19.40 -1.67
N LEU A 295 -34.82 18.63 -0.82
CA LEU A 295 -33.37 18.47 -0.91
C LEU A 295 -33.00 17.83 -2.25
N SER A 296 -32.05 18.43 -2.98
CA SER A 296 -31.58 17.91 -4.27
C SER A 296 -30.06 18.03 -4.41
N TYR A 297 -29.51 17.34 -5.41
CA TYR A 297 -28.13 17.52 -5.85
C TYR A 297 -28.08 18.39 -7.09
N ASP A 298 -26.99 19.12 -7.26
CA ASP A 298 -26.75 19.95 -8.44
C ASP A 298 -26.70 19.14 -9.76
N GLU A 299 -26.46 17.82 -9.68
CA GLU A 299 -26.44 16.91 -10.83
C GLU A 299 -27.81 16.30 -11.19
N ASP A 300 -28.86 16.50 -10.38
CA ASP A 300 -30.17 15.94 -10.66
C ASP A 300 -30.81 16.69 -11.85
N GLU A 301 -31.34 15.97 -12.86
CA GLU A 301 -32.07 16.58 -14.01
C GLU A 301 -33.20 17.52 -13.56
N VAL A 302 -33.73 17.30 -12.35
CA VAL A 302 -34.75 18.12 -11.70
C VAL A 302 -34.24 19.54 -11.40
N SER A 303 -32.94 19.70 -11.12
CA SER A 303 -32.30 20.99 -10.80
C SER A 303 -32.30 21.96 -11.99
N LEU A 304 -32.32 21.46 -13.24
CA LEU A 304 -32.40 22.29 -14.46
C LEU A 304 -33.75 23.00 -14.63
N LEU A 305 -34.81 22.51 -13.98
CA LEU A 305 -36.17 23.06 -14.08
C LEU A 305 -36.51 24.05 -12.96
N THR A 306 -35.62 24.21 -11.98
CA THR A 306 -35.83 25.06 -10.82
C THR A 306 -34.83 26.22 -10.80
N PHE A 307 -35.36 27.45 -10.90
CA PHE A 307 -34.60 28.70 -10.69
C PHE A 307 -34.25 28.85 -9.20
N HIS A 308 -33.34 28.02 -8.68
CA HIS A 308 -32.80 28.23 -7.34
C HIS A 308 -31.77 29.36 -7.38
N SER A 309 -31.94 30.35 -6.50
CA SER A 309 -30.90 31.33 -6.20
C SER A 309 -29.64 30.61 -5.68
N GLU A 310 -28.45 31.16 -5.92
CA GLU A 310 -27.16 30.62 -5.42
C GLU A 310 -27.13 30.39 -3.88
N SER A 311 -28.12 30.87 -3.15
CA SER A 311 -28.34 30.62 -1.73
C SER A 311 -28.71 29.16 -1.45
N GLY A 312 -27.88 28.44 -0.71
CA GLY A 312 -28.16 27.07 -0.24
C GLY A 312 -27.29 25.99 -0.86
N ARG A 313 -26.38 26.33 -1.79
CA ARG A 313 -25.41 25.37 -2.34
C ARG A 313 -24.32 25.05 -1.31
N ILE A 314 -24.26 23.79 -0.89
CA ILE A 314 -23.28 23.28 0.07
C ILE A 314 -22.28 22.40 -0.68
N GLN A 315 -21.04 22.86 -0.74
CA GLN A 315 -19.95 22.09 -1.33
C GLN A 315 -19.50 20.97 -0.40
N GLN A 316 -19.55 19.73 -0.87
CA GLN A 316 -19.12 18.58 -0.08
C GLN A 316 -17.59 18.58 0.12
N PRO A 317 -17.07 18.08 1.25
CA PRO A 317 -15.64 17.91 1.43
C PRO A 317 -15.11 16.79 0.53
N ALA A 318 -13.90 16.96 0.01
CA ALA A 318 -13.22 15.91 -0.73
C ALA A 318 -12.68 14.83 0.24
N VAL A 319 -12.95 13.56 -0.05
CA VAL A 319 -12.55 12.41 0.77
C VAL A 319 -11.48 11.60 0.05
N LYS A 320 -10.41 11.24 0.77
CA LYS A 320 -9.34 10.41 0.21
C LYS A 320 -9.87 9.01 -0.12
N VAL A 321 -9.73 8.62 -1.38
CA VAL A 321 -10.16 7.30 -1.90
C VAL A 321 -9.03 6.47 -2.47
N GLY A 322 -7.82 7.00 -2.57
CA GLY A 322 -6.71 6.26 -3.15
C GLY A 322 -5.36 6.97 -3.01
N GLU A 323 -4.35 6.36 -3.61
CA GLU A 323 -2.99 6.89 -3.71
C GLU A 323 -2.45 6.64 -5.11
N MET A 324 -1.53 7.48 -5.54
CA MET A 324 -0.86 7.38 -6.82
C MET A 324 0.60 7.84 -6.72
N VAL A 325 1.40 7.46 -7.72
CA VAL A 325 2.79 7.87 -7.83
C VAL A 325 3.05 8.43 -9.22
N ILE A 326 3.61 9.63 -9.28
CA ILE A 326 4.09 10.27 -10.50
C ILE A 326 5.32 9.51 -11.00
N PHE A 327 5.38 9.19 -12.28
CA PHE A 327 6.54 8.48 -12.85
C PHE A 327 7.13 9.16 -14.08
N LYS A 328 6.42 10.13 -14.68
CA LYS A 328 6.91 10.92 -15.82
C LYS A 328 6.30 12.32 -15.75
N THR A 329 7.10 13.34 -15.99
CA THR A 329 6.65 14.75 -15.91
C THR A 329 6.90 15.46 -17.23
N PHE A 330 6.03 16.41 -17.55
CA PHE A 330 6.06 17.27 -18.73
C PHE A 330 5.87 18.73 -18.31
N ALA A 331 5.81 19.66 -19.27
CA ALA A 331 5.71 21.09 -18.98
C ALA A 331 4.54 21.47 -18.08
N LYS A 332 3.32 21.02 -18.43
CA LYS A 332 2.08 21.35 -17.70
C LYS A 332 1.35 20.15 -17.10
N VAL A 333 1.83 18.94 -17.38
CA VAL A 333 1.14 17.71 -16.96
C VAL A 333 2.15 16.66 -16.54
N SER A 334 1.66 15.65 -15.82
CA SER A 334 2.46 14.50 -15.41
C SER A 334 1.66 13.22 -15.54
N TYR A 335 2.35 12.12 -15.76
CA TYR A 335 1.77 10.80 -15.69
C TYR A 335 1.97 10.21 -14.31
N GLY A 336 0.90 9.63 -13.78
CA GLY A 336 0.96 8.89 -12.54
C GLY A 336 0.24 7.55 -12.62
N LEU A 337 0.66 6.63 -11.77
CA LEU A 337 0.07 5.31 -11.62
C LEU A 337 -0.75 5.30 -10.34
N ILE A 338 -2.02 4.91 -10.41
CA ILE A 338 -2.84 4.68 -9.21
C ILE A 338 -2.34 3.42 -8.52
N THR A 339 -1.81 3.55 -7.31
CA THR A 339 -1.23 2.43 -6.54
C THR A 339 -2.25 1.76 -5.62
N SER A 340 -3.25 2.52 -5.17
CA SER A 340 -4.36 2.03 -4.37
C SER A 340 -5.64 2.81 -4.64
N SER A 341 -6.78 2.15 -4.46
CA SER A 341 -8.10 2.75 -4.59
C SER A 341 -9.10 1.94 -3.76
N THR A 342 -9.95 2.63 -2.99
CA THR A 342 -11.07 2.07 -2.21
C THR A 342 -12.41 2.30 -2.90
N SER A 343 -12.43 3.08 -3.98
CA SER A 343 -13.62 3.45 -4.75
C SER A 343 -13.24 3.78 -6.19
N VAL A 344 -14.21 3.69 -7.09
CA VAL A 344 -14.00 4.01 -8.50
C VAL A 344 -13.63 5.49 -8.65
N ILE A 345 -12.48 5.76 -9.25
CA ILE A 345 -11.99 7.12 -9.53
C ILE A 345 -12.49 7.54 -10.91
N ARG A 346 -12.78 8.82 -11.08
CA ARG A 346 -13.24 9.42 -12.35
C ARG A 346 -12.34 10.59 -12.74
N LYS A 347 -12.44 11.02 -13.99
CA LYS A 347 -11.90 12.31 -14.44
C LYS A 347 -12.39 13.44 -13.53
N GLY A 348 -11.54 14.40 -13.24
CA GLY A 348 -11.80 15.52 -12.34
C GLY A 348 -11.44 15.26 -10.87
N ALA A 349 -11.15 14.00 -10.49
CA ALA A 349 -10.71 13.66 -9.15
C ALA A 349 -9.48 14.49 -8.73
N ILE A 350 -9.47 14.95 -7.49
CA ILE A 350 -8.44 15.83 -6.96
C ILE A 350 -7.24 14.99 -6.54
N VAL A 351 -6.04 15.43 -6.89
CA VAL A 351 -4.79 14.86 -6.40
C VAL A 351 -4.13 15.86 -5.48
N ALA A 352 -3.74 15.44 -4.28
CA ALA A 352 -3.11 16.31 -3.30
C ALA A 352 -2.13 15.53 -2.42
N LYS A 353 -1.70 16.15 -1.32
CA LYS A 353 -0.94 15.49 -0.25
C LYS A 353 -1.59 14.14 0.13
N PRO A 354 -0.82 13.03 0.22
CA PRO A 354 -1.33 11.72 0.62
C PRO A 354 -1.80 11.70 2.07
#